data_AF-R7HPV5-F1
#
_entry.id   AF-R7HPV5-F1
#
_cell.length_a   1.000
_cell.length_b   1.000
_cell.length_c   1.000
_cell.angle_alpha   90.00
_cell.angle_beta   90.00
_cell.angle_gamma   90.00
#
_symmetry.space_group_name_H-M   'P 1'
#
loop_
_entity.id
_entity.type
_entity.pdbx_description
1 polymer ?
#
loop_
_entity_poly.entity_id
_entity_poly.type
_entity_poly.pdbx_seq_one_letter_code
_entity_poly.pdbx_strand_id
1 'polypeptide(L)'
;MFENFKTIKIKGGCFDSETELELFKKDALSIIYGRNGSGKTTIAHCIEELVKSDEEKNADFTVSSTSTITTDKKDSVFIFNEDFVREQVRVEKDGINTIVMLGEQVELDEQIAQKKEVLAKLEEEFNKLDEERKRYDNARENISPLYYFNQIRDALRADGGWADIDRDVKRNTVKSRISEDVINTLLGLEEPTENYNTLHNRVMNNLNLYRGSEDAQV
;
A
#
# COMPACT_ATOMS: atom_id res chain seq x y z
N MET A 1 20.71 -35.76 -25.79
CA MET A 1 19.24 -35.70 -25.60
C MET A 1 18.54 -34.96 -26.75
N PHE A 2 18.84 -33.68 -26.98
CA PHE A 2 18.45 -33.00 -28.23
C PHE A 2 19.02 -33.68 -29.49
N GLU A 3 20.18 -34.33 -29.37
CA GLU A 3 20.77 -35.20 -30.42
C GLU A 3 19.84 -36.35 -30.87
N ASN A 4 18.87 -36.72 -30.03
CA ASN A 4 17.87 -37.76 -30.32
C ASN A 4 16.50 -37.17 -30.72
N PHE A 5 16.35 -35.85 -30.69
CA PHE A 5 15.13 -35.16 -31.13
C PHE A 5 15.14 -35.11 -32.66
N LYS A 6 14.49 -36.07 -33.30
CA LYS A 6 14.52 -36.25 -34.77
C LYS A 6 13.18 -36.05 -35.42
N THR A 7 12.13 -36.63 -34.83
CA THR A 7 10.79 -36.58 -35.39
C THR A 7 9.81 -35.98 -34.40
N ILE A 8 8.81 -35.29 -34.95
CA ILE A 8 7.67 -34.74 -34.22
C ILE A 8 6.39 -35.29 -34.87
N LYS A 9 5.44 -35.70 -34.04
CA LYS A 9 4.10 -36.08 -34.45
C LYS A 9 3.14 -35.00 -34.01
N ILE A 10 2.39 -34.47 -34.97
CA ILE A 10 1.53 -33.32 -34.78
C ILE A 10 0.12 -33.69 -35.21
N LYS A 11 -0.87 -33.27 -34.42
CA LYS A 11 -2.28 -33.27 -34.77
C LYS A 11 -2.91 -31.99 -34.21
N GLY A 12 -3.65 -31.27 -35.05
CA GLY A 12 -4.23 -29.97 -34.69
C GLY A 12 -3.78 -28.83 -35.61
N GLY A 13 -4.49 -27.70 -35.56
CA GLY A 13 -4.26 -26.56 -36.44
C GLY A 13 -4.48 -26.92 -37.92
N CYS A 14 -3.41 -26.84 -38.72
CA CYS A 14 -3.45 -27.19 -40.15
C CYS A 14 -3.17 -28.68 -40.44
N PHE A 15 -3.02 -29.51 -39.40
CA PHE A 15 -2.81 -30.96 -39.52
C PHE A 15 -4.04 -31.72 -39.03
N ASP A 16 -4.99 -31.96 -39.96
CA ASP A 16 -6.27 -32.64 -39.67
C ASP A 16 -6.09 -34.10 -39.21
N SER A 17 -5.07 -34.78 -39.74
CA SER A 17 -4.65 -36.11 -39.30
C SER A 17 -3.29 -36.06 -38.62
N GLU A 18 -3.03 -37.04 -37.74
CA GLU A 18 -1.71 -37.20 -37.14
C GLU A 18 -0.65 -37.31 -38.24
N THR A 19 0.27 -36.34 -38.24
CA THR A 19 1.30 -36.18 -39.25
C THR A 19 2.66 -36.26 -38.57
N GLU A 20 3.49 -37.20 -39.03
CA GLU A 20 4.87 -37.33 -38.57
C GLU A 20 5.80 -36.53 -39.48
N LEU A 21 6.57 -35.62 -38.87
CA LEU A 21 7.57 -34.78 -39.53
C LEU A 21 8.95 -35.11 -38.98
N GLU A 22 9.86 -35.48 -39.87
CA GLU A 22 11.28 -35.65 -39.56
C GLU A 22 11.99 -34.30 -39.67
N LEU A 23 12.27 -33.69 -38.51
CA LEU A 23 12.89 -32.37 -38.40
C LEU A 23 14.41 -32.46 -38.52
N PHE A 24 15.04 -33.37 -37.77
CA PHE A 24 16.50 -33.49 -37.72
C PHE A 24 16.94 -34.87 -38.19
N LYS A 25 17.82 -34.88 -39.19
CA LYS A 25 18.39 -36.11 -39.76
C LYS A 25 19.74 -36.41 -39.14
N LYS A 26 20.82 -36.28 -39.91
CA LYS A 26 22.21 -36.35 -39.42
C LYS A 26 22.74 -34.98 -39.00
N ASP A 27 22.20 -33.92 -39.58
CA ASP A 27 22.64 -32.55 -39.36
C ASP A 27 21.84 -31.90 -38.22
N ALA A 28 22.50 -31.01 -37.47
CA ALA A 28 21.90 -30.25 -36.37
C ALA A 28 21.02 -29.07 -36.84
N LEU A 29 20.92 -28.85 -38.16
CA LEU A 29 20.16 -27.77 -38.77
C LEU A 29 19.03 -28.35 -39.62
N SER A 30 17.81 -27.84 -39.41
CA SER A 30 16.66 -28.11 -40.25
C SER A 30 16.16 -26.83 -40.89
N ILE A 31 15.83 -26.88 -42.17
CA ILE A 31 15.25 -25.75 -42.91
C ILE A 31 13.88 -26.18 -43.42
N ILE A 32 12.84 -25.57 -42.88
CA ILE A 32 11.46 -25.77 -43.30
C ILE A 32 11.05 -24.57 -44.15
N TYR A 33 10.69 -24.80 -45.40
CA TYR A 33 10.24 -23.77 -46.32
C TYR A 33 8.96 -24.19 -47.03
N GLY A 34 8.18 -23.20 -47.45
CA GLY A 34 6.86 -23.42 -48.04
C GLY A 34 6.15 -22.10 -48.30
N ARG A 35 5.06 -22.13 -49.08
CA ARG A 35 4.28 -20.93 -49.40
C ARG A 35 3.66 -20.30 -48.14
N ASN A 36 3.25 -19.04 -48.21
CA ASN A 36 2.49 -18.43 -47.13
C ASN A 36 1.19 -19.20 -46.90
N GLY A 37 0.84 -19.45 -45.63
CA GLY A 37 -0.29 -20.30 -45.26
C GLY A 37 -0.01 -21.81 -45.28
N SER A 38 1.20 -22.27 -45.60
CA SER A 38 1.53 -23.71 -45.62
C SER A 38 1.75 -24.36 -44.24
N GLY A 39 1.41 -23.67 -43.14
CA GLY A 39 1.55 -24.22 -41.77
C GLY A 39 2.92 -24.09 -41.11
N LYS A 40 3.87 -23.29 -41.65
CA LYS A 40 5.21 -23.11 -41.05
C LYS A 40 5.15 -22.59 -39.62
N THR A 41 4.36 -21.55 -39.37
CA THR A 41 4.17 -20.98 -38.03
C THR A 41 3.48 -21.97 -37.09
N THR A 42 2.55 -22.79 -37.60
CA THR A 42 1.92 -23.87 -36.83
C THR A 42 2.93 -24.88 -36.31
N ILE A 43 3.94 -25.24 -37.12
CA ILE A 43 5.03 -26.13 -36.68
C ILE A 43 5.83 -25.49 -35.54
N ALA A 44 6.10 -24.18 -35.61
CA ALA A 44 6.78 -23.46 -34.54
C ALA A 44 5.97 -23.50 -33.23
N HIS A 45 4.65 -23.27 -33.29
CA HIS A 45 3.77 -23.42 -32.13
C HIS A 45 3.73 -24.86 -31.60
N CYS A 46 3.78 -25.87 -32.46
CA CYS A 46 3.82 -27.25 -31.99
C CYS A 46 5.11 -27.56 -31.21
N ILE A 47 6.24 -26.95 -31.58
CA ILE A 47 7.49 -27.05 -30.82
C ILE A 47 7.34 -26.33 -29.46
N GLU A 48 6.61 -25.21 -29.42
CA GLU A 48 6.28 -24.48 -28.19
C GLU A 48 5.43 -25.33 -27.22
N GLU A 49 4.40 -26.00 -27.73
CA GLU A 49 3.53 -26.88 -26.94
C GLU A 49 4.27 -28.08 -26.33
N LEU A 50 5.40 -28.51 -26.92
CA LEU A 50 6.23 -29.56 -26.34
C LEU A 50 6.96 -29.12 -25.06
N VAL A 51 7.25 -27.84 -24.92
CA VAL A 51 7.96 -27.29 -23.75
C VAL A 51 7.03 -26.69 -22.70
N LYS A 52 5.80 -26.31 -23.05
CA LYS A 52 4.80 -25.84 -22.08
C LYS A 52 4.50 -26.85 -20.97
N SER A 53 4.05 -26.34 -19.82
CA SER A 53 3.54 -27.15 -18.72
C SER A 53 2.19 -27.79 -19.10
N ASP A 54 1.80 -28.90 -18.47
CA ASP A 54 0.54 -29.57 -18.82
C ASP A 54 -0.71 -28.69 -18.57
N GLU A 55 -0.60 -27.70 -17.69
CA GLU A 55 -1.67 -26.73 -17.37
C GLU A 55 -1.82 -25.63 -18.44
N GLU A 56 -0.77 -25.37 -19.23
CA GLU A 56 -0.73 -24.32 -20.25
C GLU A 56 -0.87 -24.86 -21.68
N LYS A 57 -0.91 -26.19 -21.83
CA LYS A 57 -1.05 -26.83 -23.14
C LYS A 57 -2.39 -26.53 -23.77
N ASN A 58 -2.37 -26.20 -25.06
CA ASN A 58 -3.58 -25.98 -25.81
C ASN A 58 -4.26 -27.32 -26.12
N ALA A 59 -5.51 -27.49 -25.67
CA ALA A 59 -6.29 -28.71 -25.87
C ALA A 59 -6.52 -29.06 -27.36
N ASP A 60 -6.41 -28.08 -28.26
CA ASP A 60 -6.61 -28.25 -29.70
C ASP A 60 -5.39 -28.88 -30.41
N PHE A 61 -4.24 -28.98 -29.74
CA PHE A 61 -3.01 -29.56 -30.27
C PHE A 61 -2.60 -30.81 -29.51
N THR A 62 -2.34 -31.88 -30.25
CA THR A 62 -1.67 -33.07 -29.73
C THR A 62 -0.30 -33.17 -30.39
N VAL A 63 0.75 -32.97 -29.61
CA VAL A 63 2.13 -33.01 -30.09
C VAL A 63 2.94 -34.00 -29.27
N SER A 64 3.67 -34.87 -29.96
CA SER A 64 4.63 -35.79 -29.33
C SER A 64 5.91 -35.86 -30.15
N SER A 65 7.01 -36.28 -29.53
CA SER A 65 8.28 -36.53 -30.22
C SER A 65 8.80 -37.90 -29.86
N THR A 66 9.66 -38.46 -30.72
CA THR A 66 10.40 -39.70 -30.46
C THR A 66 11.29 -39.63 -29.22
N SER A 67 11.72 -38.43 -28.81
CA SER A 67 12.36 -38.22 -27.52
C SER A 67 11.68 -37.08 -26.77
N THR A 68 11.33 -37.35 -25.51
CA THR A 68 10.77 -36.34 -24.62
C THR A 68 11.85 -35.32 -24.26
N ILE A 69 11.53 -34.04 -24.31
CA ILE A 69 12.39 -32.98 -23.76
C ILE A 69 12.21 -33.02 -22.23
N THR A 70 13.28 -33.25 -21.48
CA THR A 70 13.21 -33.25 -20.02
C THR A 70 12.96 -31.86 -19.48
N THR A 71 12.36 -31.79 -18.29
CA THR A 71 11.99 -30.53 -17.63
C THR A 71 13.19 -29.59 -17.44
N ASP A 72 14.38 -30.12 -17.12
CA ASP A 72 15.61 -29.34 -16.96
C ASP A 72 16.16 -28.71 -18.25
N LYS A 73 15.59 -29.07 -19.41
CA LYS A 73 15.99 -28.59 -20.74
C LYS A 73 14.92 -27.79 -21.44
N LYS A 74 13.74 -27.63 -20.85
CA LYS A 74 12.66 -26.80 -21.41
C LYS A 74 13.12 -25.35 -21.61
N ASP A 75 13.85 -24.80 -20.65
CA ASP A 75 14.41 -23.43 -20.71
C ASP A 75 15.52 -23.25 -21.76
N SER A 76 15.97 -24.34 -22.41
CA SER A 76 16.96 -24.30 -23.49
C SER A 76 16.33 -24.21 -24.88
N VAL A 77 15.00 -24.14 -24.98
CA VAL A 77 14.27 -24.02 -26.25
C VAL A 77 13.81 -22.58 -26.44
N PHE A 78 14.31 -21.93 -27.49
CA PHE A 78 13.97 -20.56 -27.82
C PHE A 78 13.22 -20.53 -29.15
N ILE A 79 12.03 -19.92 -29.15
CA ILE A 79 11.16 -19.82 -30.33
C ILE A 79 11.03 -18.36 -30.70
N PHE A 80 11.62 -17.99 -31.84
CA PHE A 80 11.55 -16.64 -32.37
C PHE A 80 10.52 -16.60 -33.51
N ASN A 81 9.27 -16.24 -33.19
CA ASN A 81 8.15 -16.11 -34.12
C ASN A 81 7.54 -14.70 -34.07
N GLU A 82 6.46 -14.46 -34.82
CA GLU A 82 5.78 -13.16 -34.84
C GLU A 82 5.17 -12.80 -33.48
N ASP A 83 4.74 -13.78 -32.69
CA ASP A 83 4.17 -13.56 -31.36
C ASP A 83 5.25 -13.12 -30.37
N PHE A 84 6.42 -13.76 -30.40
CA PHE A 84 7.60 -13.32 -29.65
C PHE A 84 7.93 -11.85 -29.97
N VAL A 85 7.95 -11.48 -31.25
CA VAL A 85 8.21 -10.08 -31.65
C VAL A 85 7.11 -9.17 -31.15
N ARG A 86 5.83 -9.56 -31.24
CA ARG A 86 4.70 -8.73 -30.79
C ARG A 86 4.69 -8.49 -29.29
N GLU A 87 4.98 -9.52 -28.50
CA GLU A 87 4.96 -9.45 -27.04
C GLU A 87 6.19 -8.74 -26.49
N GLN A 88 7.37 -9.06 -27.04
CA GLN A 88 8.65 -8.65 -26.47
C GLN A 88 9.21 -7.38 -27.12
N VAL A 89 8.66 -6.91 -28.25
CA VAL A 89 9.06 -5.67 -28.92
C VAL A 89 7.92 -4.67 -28.90
N ARG A 90 7.92 -3.77 -27.89
CA ARG A 90 7.07 -2.58 -27.91
C ARG A 90 7.74 -1.48 -28.74
N VAL A 91 7.02 -0.99 -29.75
CA VAL A 91 7.37 0.24 -30.47
C VAL A 91 6.73 1.41 -29.72
N GLU A 92 7.50 2.14 -28.93
CA GLU A 92 7.05 3.46 -28.48
C GLU A 92 6.87 4.37 -29.70
N LYS A 93 5.62 4.80 -29.93
CA LYS A 93 5.31 5.79 -30.96
C LYS A 93 5.73 7.17 -30.44
N ASP A 94 6.92 7.63 -30.82
CA ASP A 94 7.09 8.94 -31.45
C ASP A 94 8.52 9.14 -32.01
N GLY A 95 8.61 9.34 -33.32
CA GLY A 95 9.76 9.95 -34.03
C GLY A 95 11.12 9.23 -34.01
N ILE A 96 11.48 8.59 -35.15
CA ILE A 96 12.83 8.27 -35.70
C ILE A 96 13.89 7.57 -34.79
N ASN A 97 13.72 7.52 -33.47
CA ASN A 97 14.54 6.79 -32.51
C ASN A 97 13.70 5.69 -31.86
N THR A 98 13.23 4.74 -32.68
CA THR A 98 12.60 3.52 -32.17
C THR A 98 13.67 2.66 -31.49
N ILE A 99 13.76 2.77 -30.16
CA ILE A 99 14.60 1.89 -29.35
C ILE A 99 13.82 0.58 -29.16
N VAL A 100 14.37 -0.51 -29.68
CA VAL A 100 13.84 -1.87 -29.48
C VAL A 100 14.25 -2.31 -28.08
N MET A 101 13.35 -2.18 -27.10
CA MET A 101 13.54 -2.79 -25.78
C MET A 101 13.19 -4.27 -25.86
N LEU A 102 14.06 -5.14 -25.34
CA LEU A 102 13.91 -6.59 -25.39
C LEU A 102 13.52 -7.11 -23.99
N GLY A 103 12.34 -7.70 -23.88
CA GLY A 103 11.92 -8.54 -22.75
C GLY A 103 11.97 -7.91 -21.36
N GLU A 104 12.80 -8.49 -20.47
CA GLU A 104 12.83 -8.21 -19.00
C GLU A 104 12.87 -6.72 -18.63
N GLN A 105 13.46 -5.88 -19.47
CA GLN A 105 13.49 -4.42 -19.24
C GLN A 105 12.10 -3.77 -19.32
N VAL A 106 11.20 -4.27 -20.17
CA VAL A 106 9.83 -3.75 -20.32
C VAL A 106 9.00 -4.04 -19.07
N GLU A 107 9.15 -5.23 -18.48
CA GLU A 107 8.45 -5.60 -17.25
C GLU A 107 8.94 -4.78 -16.05
N LEU A 108 10.25 -4.56 -15.94
CA LEU A 108 10.83 -3.73 -14.88
C LEU A 108 10.37 -2.28 -14.97
N ASP A 109 10.28 -1.70 -16.16
CA ASP A 109 9.79 -0.32 -16.34
C ASP A 109 8.31 -0.17 -15.94
N GLU A 110 7.48 -1.18 -16.26
CA GLU A 110 6.08 -1.20 -15.83
C GLU A 110 5.96 -1.28 -14.30
N GLN A 111 6.76 -2.14 -13.66
CA GLN A 111 6.80 -2.22 -12.20
C GLN A 111 7.30 -0.91 -11.56
N ILE A 112 8.30 -0.25 -12.17
CA ILE A 112 8.81 1.04 -11.70
C ILE A 112 7.72 2.12 -11.82
N ALA A 113 7.00 2.17 -12.94
CA ALA A 113 5.93 3.13 -13.16
C ALA A 113 4.80 2.96 -12.13
N GLN A 114 4.35 1.72 -11.90
CA GLN A 114 3.33 1.41 -10.90
C GLN A 114 3.79 1.81 -9.49
N LYS A 115 5.03 1.48 -9.10
CA LYS A 115 5.56 1.84 -7.78
C LYS A 115 5.69 3.35 -7.60
N LYS A 116 6.06 4.10 -8.64
CA LYS A 116 6.11 5.57 -8.59
C LYS A 116 4.72 6.18 -8.36
N GLU A 117 3.68 5.64 -8.99
CA GLU A 117 2.31 6.10 -8.76
C GLU A 117 1.85 5.84 -7.33
N VAL A 118 2.14 4.65 -6.79
CA VAL A 118 1.84 4.31 -5.40
C VAL A 118 2.60 5.22 -4.43
N LEU A 119 3.88 5.48 -4.68
CA LEU A 119 4.69 6.38 -3.87
C LEU A 119 4.09 7.79 -3.81
N ALA A 120 3.71 8.34 -4.97
CA ALA A 120 3.14 9.69 -5.04
C ALA A 120 1.83 9.81 -4.24
N LYS A 121 0.96 8.80 -4.33
CA LYS A 121 -0.29 8.75 -3.54
C LYS A 121 -0.02 8.69 -2.04
N LEU A 122 0.94 7.86 -1.63
CA LEU A 122 1.29 7.69 -0.23
C LEU A 122 1.95 8.94 0.36
N GLU A 123 2.78 9.63 -0.41
CA GLU A 123 3.38 10.92 -0.02
C GLU A 123 2.30 12.00 0.17
N GLU A 124 1.30 12.05 -0.70
CA GLU A 124 0.18 13.00 -0.57
C GLU A 124 -0.64 12.73 0.70
N GLU A 125 -0.94 11.46 0.98
CA GLU A 125 -1.67 11.06 2.20
C GLU A 125 -0.86 11.35 3.46
N PHE A 126 0.45 11.04 3.45
CA PHE A 126 1.35 11.34 4.55
C PHE A 126 1.38 12.83 4.86
N ASN A 127 1.52 13.68 3.84
CA ASN A 127 1.56 15.14 4.02
C ASN A 127 0.27 15.67 4.63
N LYS A 128 -0.90 15.17 4.20
CA LYS A 128 -2.20 15.55 4.78
C LYS A 128 -2.29 15.17 6.26
N LEU A 129 -1.93 13.94 6.60
CA LEU A 129 -1.95 13.47 7.98
C LEU A 129 -0.94 14.21 8.87
N ASP A 130 0.24 14.54 8.34
CA ASP A 130 1.25 15.30 9.06
C ASP A 130 0.79 16.75 9.33
N GLU A 131 0.10 17.38 8.37
CA GLU A 131 -0.54 18.68 8.56
C GLU A 131 -1.64 18.66 9.63
N GLU A 132 -2.54 17.66 9.58
CA GLU A 132 -3.57 17.48 10.61
C GLU A 132 -2.96 17.25 11.99
N ARG A 133 -1.94 16.40 12.08
CA ARG A 133 -1.21 16.16 13.32
C ARG A 133 -0.58 17.45 13.86
N LYS A 134 0.10 18.22 13.02
CA LYS A 134 0.70 19.51 13.42
C LYS A 134 -0.35 20.47 13.98
N ARG A 135 -1.55 20.49 13.38
CA ARG A 135 -2.67 21.32 13.87
C ARG A 135 -3.23 20.77 15.19
N TYR A 136 -3.33 19.46 15.35
CA TYR A 136 -3.78 18.81 16.58
C TYR A 136 -2.81 19.05 17.76
N ASP A 137 -1.51 19.08 17.49
CA ASP A 137 -0.48 19.35 18.51
C ASP A 137 -0.31 20.86 18.79
N ASN A 138 -0.89 21.74 17.96
CA ASN A 138 -0.77 23.18 18.11
C ASN A 138 -1.84 23.75 19.06
N ALA A 139 -1.41 24.14 20.27
CA ALA A 139 -2.28 24.70 21.31
C ALA A 139 -3.00 26.02 20.97
N ARG A 140 -2.79 26.60 19.77
CA ARG A 140 -3.53 27.76 19.25
C ARG A 140 -4.69 27.38 18.33
N GLU A 141 -4.69 26.16 17.81
CA GLU A 141 -5.73 25.65 16.93
C GLU A 141 -6.87 25.06 17.76
N ASN A 142 -8.10 25.31 17.34
CA ASN A 142 -9.28 24.78 18.03
C ASN A 142 -9.41 23.25 17.94
N ILE A 143 -8.75 22.60 16.99
CA ILE A 143 -8.74 21.14 16.92
C ILE A 143 -7.81 20.52 17.97
N SER A 144 -6.93 21.31 18.57
CA SER A 144 -5.98 20.84 19.57
C SER A 144 -6.66 20.67 20.93
N PRO A 145 -6.54 19.50 21.59
CA PRO A 145 -6.97 19.36 22.98
C PRO A 145 -6.26 20.34 23.92
N LEU A 146 -5.00 20.69 23.62
CA LEU A 146 -4.21 21.65 24.39
C LEU A 146 -4.82 23.05 24.36
N TYR A 147 -5.49 23.43 23.28
CA TYR A 147 -6.19 24.71 23.18
C TYR A 147 -7.28 24.81 24.25
N TYR A 148 -8.17 23.82 24.32
CA TYR A 148 -9.24 23.78 25.32
C TYR A 148 -8.70 23.59 26.74
N PHE A 149 -7.68 22.74 26.91
CA PHE A 149 -7.01 22.58 28.20
C PHE A 149 -6.47 23.91 28.74
N ASN A 150 -5.78 24.68 27.89
CA ASN A 150 -5.27 25.99 28.26
C ASN A 150 -6.40 26.96 28.61
N GLN A 151 -7.50 26.98 27.84
CA GLN A 151 -8.66 27.82 28.16
C GLN A 151 -9.27 27.50 29.53
N ILE A 152 -9.50 26.21 29.82
CA ILE A 152 -10.03 25.77 31.12
C ILE A 152 -9.06 26.14 32.25
N ARG A 153 -7.77 25.84 32.06
CA ARG A 153 -6.72 26.16 33.03
C ARG A 153 -6.67 27.67 33.32
N ASP A 154 -6.70 28.49 32.29
CA ASP A 154 -6.57 29.94 32.44
C ASP A 154 -7.82 30.53 33.11
N ALA A 155 -9.02 30.01 32.82
CA ALA A 155 -10.26 30.37 33.51
C ALA A 155 -10.24 29.99 34.99
N LEU A 156 -9.77 28.78 35.33
CA LEU A 156 -9.62 28.33 36.72
C LEU A 156 -8.55 29.12 37.49
N ARG A 157 -7.56 29.68 36.79
CA ARG A 157 -6.45 30.47 37.36
C ARG A 157 -6.75 31.97 37.46
N ALA A 158 -7.82 32.43 36.80
CA ALA A 158 -8.25 33.82 36.82
C ALA A 158 -8.37 34.35 38.26
N ASP A 159 -8.22 35.66 38.43
CA ASP A 159 -8.26 36.28 39.76
C ASP A 159 -9.63 36.09 40.41
N GLY A 160 -9.62 35.58 41.65
CA GLY A 160 -10.85 35.17 42.35
C GLY A 160 -11.46 33.85 41.85
N GLY A 161 -10.78 33.17 40.93
CA GLY A 161 -11.15 31.86 40.41
C GLY A 161 -10.77 30.71 41.35
N TRP A 162 -10.99 29.49 40.89
CA TRP A 162 -10.81 28.26 41.68
C TRP A 162 -9.43 28.16 42.34
N ALA A 163 -8.36 28.51 41.63
CA ALA A 163 -7.00 28.39 42.15
C ALA A 163 -6.70 29.33 43.33
N ASP A 164 -7.36 30.49 43.40
CA ASP A 164 -7.29 31.40 44.55
C ASP A 164 -8.14 30.88 45.70
N ILE A 165 -9.36 30.41 45.42
CA ILE A 165 -10.27 29.85 46.44
C ILE A 165 -9.63 28.65 47.12
N ASP A 166 -9.07 27.70 46.36
CA ASP A 166 -8.44 26.50 46.91
C ASP A 166 -7.17 26.84 47.73
N ARG A 167 -6.37 27.82 47.28
CA ARG A 167 -5.25 28.36 48.08
C ARG A 167 -5.74 28.86 49.42
N ASP A 168 -6.79 29.68 49.40
CA ASP A 168 -7.35 30.36 50.55
C ASP A 168 -7.98 29.41 51.57
N VAL A 169 -8.57 28.31 51.10
CA VAL A 169 -9.07 27.21 51.92
C VAL A 169 -7.91 26.44 52.56
N LYS A 170 -6.84 26.17 51.80
CA LYS A 170 -5.66 25.42 52.27
C LYS A 170 -4.64 26.26 53.06
N ARG A 171 -4.85 27.59 53.14
CA ARG A 171 -3.92 28.56 53.75
C ARG A 171 -2.53 28.58 53.13
N ASN A 172 -2.45 28.32 51.83
CA ASN A 172 -1.20 28.42 51.09
C ASN A 172 -0.90 29.88 50.72
N THR A 173 0.37 30.19 50.49
CA THR A 173 0.81 31.53 50.05
C THR A 173 0.72 31.73 48.54
N VAL A 174 0.74 30.63 47.78
CA VAL A 174 0.72 30.64 46.29
C VAL A 174 -0.56 30.00 45.77
N LYS A 175 -1.04 30.44 44.60
CA LYS A 175 -2.22 29.86 43.95
C LYS A 175 -2.04 28.35 43.76
N SER A 176 -3.12 27.60 43.92
CA SER A 176 -3.09 26.16 43.71
C SER A 176 -2.79 25.81 42.25
N ARG A 177 -1.98 24.76 42.06
CA ARG A 177 -1.65 24.28 40.72
C ARG A 177 -2.86 23.57 40.12
N ILE A 178 -3.16 23.90 38.87
CA ILE A 178 -4.18 23.21 38.07
C ILE A 178 -3.46 22.14 37.24
N SER A 179 -3.53 20.89 37.68
CA SER A 179 -3.04 19.72 36.94
C SER A 179 -4.15 19.11 36.09
N GLU A 180 -3.79 18.21 35.19
CA GLU A 180 -4.76 17.38 34.44
C GLU A 180 -5.69 16.61 35.38
N ASP A 181 -5.16 16.04 36.47
CA ASP A 181 -5.98 15.33 37.46
C ASP A 181 -7.07 16.20 38.08
N VAL A 182 -6.76 17.47 38.37
CA VAL A 182 -7.75 18.42 38.90
C VAL A 182 -8.84 18.66 37.85
N ILE A 183 -8.47 18.89 36.59
CA ILE A 183 -9.44 19.11 35.52
C ILE A 183 -10.29 17.87 35.29
N ASN A 184 -9.69 16.68 35.24
CA ASN A 184 -10.41 15.41 35.09
C ASN A 184 -11.38 15.16 36.25
N THR A 185 -10.96 15.50 37.48
CA THR A 185 -11.83 15.42 38.65
C THR A 185 -13.03 16.36 38.50
N LEU A 186 -12.79 17.61 38.08
CA LEU A 186 -13.86 18.60 37.88
C LEU A 186 -14.83 18.18 36.76
N LEU A 187 -14.33 17.62 35.67
CA LEU A 187 -15.15 17.11 34.56
C LEU A 187 -15.99 15.88 34.96
N GLY A 188 -15.56 15.14 35.98
CA GLY A 188 -16.28 14.00 36.53
C GLY A 188 -17.37 14.36 37.55
N LEU A 189 -17.49 15.64 37.94
CA LEU A 189 -18.53 16.08 38.87
C LEU A 189 -19.86 16.26 38.13
N GLU A 190 -20.96 15.92 38.81
CA GLU A 190 -22.29 16.25 38.30
C GLU A 190 -22.49 17.77 38.27
N GLU A 191 -23.09 18.25 37.18
CA GLU A 191 -23.36 19.67 37.02
C GLU A 191 -24.39 20.12 38.07
N PRO A 192 -24.05 21.14 38.89
CA PRO A 192 -24.95 21.59 39.93
C PRO A 192 -26.18 22.28 39.33
N THR A 193 -27.35 22.04 39.94
CA THR A 193 -28.61 22.69 39.56
C THR A 193 -28.66 24.18 39.94
N GLU A 194 -27.82 24.59 40.90
CA GLU A 194 -27.69 25.96 41.36
C GLU A 194 -26.76 26.76 40.44
N ASN A 195 -27.08 28.04 40.19
CA ASN A 195 -26.24 28.89 39.37
C ASN A 195 -24.91 29.29 40.07
N TYR A 196 -23.95 29.74 39.26
CA TYR A 196 -22.60 30.13 39.73
C TYR A 196 -22.63 31.13 40.90
N ASN A 197 -23.43 32.20 40.81
CA ASN A 197 -23.43 33.26 41.83
C ASN A 197 -23.92 32.75 43.18
N THR A 198 -24.95 31.91 43.20
CA THR A 198 -25.46 31.28 44.42
C THR A 198 -24.40 30.40 45.06
N LEU A 199 -23.75 29.53 44.28
CA LEU A 199 -22.69 28.65 44.74
C LEU A 199 -21.49 29.43 45.26
N HIS A 200 -21.05 30.44 44.52
CA HIS A 200 -19.91 31.27 44.86
C HIS A 200 -20.12 32.02 46.18
N ASN A 201 -21.28 32.67 46.35
CA ASN A 201 -21.62 33.37 47.58
C ASN A 201 -21.69 32.41 48.78
N ARG A 202 -22.24 31.20 48.58
CA ARG A 202 -22.27 30.16 49.62
C ARG A 202 -20.87 29.75 50.06
N VAL A 203 -19.96 29.52 49.11
CA VAL A 203 -18.56 29.17 49.41
C VAL A 203 -17.86 30.30 50.18
N MET A 204 -17.99 31.55 49.72
CA MET A 204 -17.34 32.70 50.36
C MET A 204 -17.88 32.95 51.77
N ASN A 205 -19.19 32.83 51.98
CA ASN A 205 -19.80 32.97 53.31
C ASN A 205 -19.30 31.87 54.26
N ASN A 206 -19.26 30.62 53.80
CA ASN A 206 -18.76 29.50 54.60
C ASN A 206 -17.27 29.66 54.93
N LEU A 207 -16.46 30.15 53.99
CA LEU A 207 -15.04 30.41 54.20
C LEU A 207 -14.82 31.50 55.27
N ASN A 208 -15.60 32.58 55.23
CA ASN A 208 -15.54 33.66 56.22
C ASN A 208 -15.93 33.16 57.63
N LEU A 209 -16.99 32.35 57.72
CA LEU A 209 -17.38 31.71 58.99
C LEU A 209 -16.28 30.79 59.52
N TYR A 210 -15.68 29.99 58.65
CA TYR A 210 -14.58 29.10 59.01
C TYR A 210 -13.39 29.88 59.58
N ARG A 211 -12.95 30.95 58.90
CA ARG A 211 -11.87 31.83 59.37
C ARG A 211 -12.21 32.47 60.72
N GLY A 212 -13.39 33.07 60.86
CA GLY A 212 -13.81 33.74 62.11
C GLY A 212 -13.99 32.79 63.29
N SER A 213 -14.33 31.52 63.04
CA SER A 213 -14.46 30.50 64.10
C SER A 213 -13.13 30.02 64.66
N GLU A 214 -12.05 30.03 63.87
CA GLU A 214 -10.72 29.67 64.35
C GLU A 214 -10.02 30.84 65.06
N ASP A 215 -10.21 32.08 64.60
CA ASP A 215 -9.70 33.27 65.31
C ASP A 215 -10.33 33.44 66.71
N ALA A 216 -11.53 32.89 66.92
CA ALA A 216 -12.23 32.87 68.21
C ALA A 216 -11.75 31.76 69.16
N GLN A 217 -10.88 30.85 68.71
CA GLN A 217 -10.28 29.76 69.53
C GLN A 217 -8.88 30.10 70.07
N VAL A 218 -8.39 31.33 69.83
CA VAL A 218 -7.12 31.86 70.37
C VAL A 218 -7.36 32.71 71.61
#